data_AF-A0A849TIB9-F1
#
_entry.id   AF-A0A849TIB9-F1
#
_cell.length_a   1.000
_cell.length_b   1.000
_cell.length_c   1.000
_cell.angle_alpha   90.00
_cell.angle_beta   90.00
_cell.angle_gamma   90.00
#
_symmetry.space_group_name_H-M   'P 1'
#
loop_
_entity.id
_entity.type
_entity.pdbx_description
1 polymer ?
#
loop_
_entity_poly.entity_id
_entity_poly.type
_entity_poly.pdbx_seq_one_letter_code
_entity_poly.pdbx_strand_id
1 'polypeptide(L)'
;MAHQSPQHTAVHPLAGRSAWLITDGKMGMDVQVRGVADALGVIAQAKRVAPSGAYRLLAPWGPAPRRETFGNDGLFHPPWPDIAIATGRLSIPYLRALRKKAGIRTFSVYLQDPRMGSRVADLVWVPEHDGLRGTNVITTLTPPHSFSGARLAELRSTIPAAIAALPGPRIAVILGGKNGVYKYTDACDDRLKASL
;
A
#
# COMPACT_ATOMS: atom_id res chain seq x y z
N MET A 1 34.45 5.07 6.95
CA MET A 1 34.43 4.91 5.48
C MET A 1 32.99 4.92 5.02
N ALA A 2 32.55 5.99 4.35
CA ALA A 2 31.17 6.13 3.91
C ALA A 2 30.89 5.11 2.79
N HIS A 3 29.97 4.20 3.05
CA HIS A 3 29.45 3.30 2.03
C HIS A 3 28.57 4.13 1.09
N GLN A 4 29.16 4.67 0.02
CA GLN A 4 28.41 5.26 -1.07
C GLN A 4 27.65 4.13 -1.75
N SER A 5 26.36 3.98 -1.40
CA SER A 5 25.45 3.15 -2.18
C SER A 5 25.48 3.65 -3.63
N PRO A 6 25.65 2.77 -4.62
CA PRO A 6 25.73 3.18 -6.01
C PRO A 6 24.46 3.95 -6.36
N GLN A 7 24.63 5.21 -6.77
CA GLN A 7 23.55 5.96 -7.41
C GLN A 7 23.33 5.33 -8.79
N HIS A 8 22.51 4.28 -8.82
CA HIS A 8 21.87 3.88 -10.06
C HIS A 8 21.09 5.11 -10.53
N THR A 9 21.50 5.71 -11.65
CA THR A 9 20.66 6.62 -12.42
C THR A 9 19.44 5.81 -12.83
N ALA A 10 18.43 5.78 -11.96
CA ALA A 10 17.28 4.93 -12.13
C ALA A 10 16.51 5.48 -13.32
N VAL A 11 16.67 4.83 -14.47
CA VAL A 11 15.70 4.98 -15.55
C VAL A 11 14.39 4.51 -14.95
N HIS A 12 13.39 5.40 -14.93
CA HIS A 12 12.03 5.08 -14.51
C HIS A 12 11.21 4.81 -15.78
N PRO A 13 11.26 3.60 -16.36
CA PRO A 13 10.59 3.30 -17.64
C PRO A 13 9.07 3.41 -17.55
N LEU A 14 8.53 3.44 -16.34
CA LEU A 14 7.10 3.55 -16.03
C LEU A 14 6.69 4.97 -15.63
N ALA A 15 7.63 5.92 -15.58
CA ALA A 15 7.30 7.31 -15.24
C ALA A 15 6.25 7.88 -16.20
N GLY A 16 5.27 8.58 -15.65
CA GLY A 16 4.16 9.17 -16.41
C GLY A 16 3.08 8.18 -16.86
N ARG A 17 3.25 6.87 -16.67
CA ARG A 17 2.21 5.88 -16.98
C ARG A 17 1.03 5.99 -16.02
N SER A 18 -0.15 5.64 -16.50
CA SER A 18 -1.37 5.66 -15.70
C SER A 18 -1.41 4.50 -14.72
N ALA A 19 -1.75 4.78 -13.46
CA ALA A 19 -1.86 3.74 -12.44
C ALA A 19 -3.13 3.88 -11.60
N TRP A 20 -3.72 2.76 -11.19
CA TRP A 20 -4.77 2.73 -10.17
C TRP A 20 -4.26 2.10 -8.88
N LEU A 21 -4.56 2.74 -7.75
CA LEU A 21 -4.26 2.25 -6.40
C LEU A 21 -5.54 1.74 -5.76
N ILE A 22 -5.67 0.43 -5.58
CA ILE A 22 -6.93 -0.21 -5.15
C ILE A 22 -6.81 -0.68 -3.71
N THR A 23 -7.50 0.01 -2.79
CA THR A 23 -7.42 -0.25 -1.35
C THR A 23 -8.79 -0.19 -0.68
N ASP A 24 -8.89 -0.73 0.54
CA ASP A 24 -10.07 -0.58 1.41
C ASP A 24 -10.01 0.68 2.30
N GLY A 25 -9.03 1.56 2.06
CA GLY A 25 -8.87 2.82 2.76
C GLY A 25 -8.18 2.77 4.11
N LYS A 26 -7.65 1.62 4.53
CA LYS A 26 -6.79 1.56 5.72
C LYS A 26 -5.48 2.30 5.43
N MET A 27 -5.08 3.21 6.32
CA MET A 27 -3.89 4.05 6.12
C MET A 27 -2.62 3.25 5.83
N GLY A 28 -2.39 2.11 6.49
CA GLY A 28 -1.22 1.26 6.22
C GLY A 28 -1.21 0.67 4.80
N MET A 29 -2.38 0.36 4.25
CA MET A 29 -2.54 -0.10 2.86
C MET A 29 -2.24 1.03 1.89
N ASP A 30 -2.81 2.22 2.15
CA ASP A 30 -2.65 3.41 1.31
C ASP A 30 -1.19 3.85 1.23
N VAL A 31 -0.46 3.84 2.36
CA VAL A 31 0.97 4.17 2.40
C VAL A 31 1.82 3.20 1.57
N GLN A 32 1.52 1.90 1.59
CA GLN A 32 2.28 0.90 0.84
C GLN A 32 2.12 1.09 -0.67
N VAL A 33 0.88 1.14 -1.16
CA VAL A 33 0.61 1.29 -2.60
C VAL A 33 1.09 2.65 -3.10
N ARG A 34 0.99 3.69 -2.27
CA ARG A 34 1.50 5.03 -2.61
C ARG A 34 3.03 5.04 -2.68
N GLY A 35 3.72 4.38 -1.75
CA GLY A 35 5.18 4.26 -1.77
C GLY A 35 5.72 3.62 -3.05
N VAL A 36 5.08 2.54 -3.51
CA VAL A 36 5.42 1.92 -4.79
C VAL A 36 5.13 2.87 -5.95
N ALA A 37 3.96 3.50 -5.98
CA ALA A 37 3.59 4.43 -7.05
C ALA A 37 4.54 5.63 -7.16
N ASP A 38 4.92 6.23 -6.03
CA ASP A 38 5.88 7.33 -5.97
C ASP A 38 7.24 6.91 -6.52
N ALA A 39 7.74 5.72 -6.12
CA ALA A 39 9.01 5.19 -6.60
C ALA A 39 9.02 4.85 -8.10
N LEU A 40 7.87 4.48 -8.67
CA LEU A 40 7.70 4.23 -10.10
C LEU A 40 7.53 5.52 -10.92
N GLY A 41 7.18 6.65 -10.28
CA GLY A 41 6.90 7.91 -10.97
C GLY A 41 5.61 7.90 -11.79
N VAL A 42 4.65 7.03 -11.45
CA VAL A 42 3.40 6.85 -12.20
C VAL A 42 2.35 7.91 -11.82
N ILE A 43 1.44 8.21 -12.74
CA ILE A 43 0.28 9.07 -12.49
C ILE A 43 -0.81 8.21 -11.86
N ALA A 44 -0.80 8.17 -10.52
CA ALA A 44 -1.63 7.27 -9.74
C ALA A 44 -2.97 7.90 -9.31
N GLN A 45 -4.08 7.21 -9.60
CA GLN A 45 -5.42 7.52 -9.10
C GLN A 45 -5.83 6.52 -8.01
N ALA A 46 -6.30 7.00 -6.86
CA ALA A 46 -6.86 6.15 -5.82
C ALA A 46 -8.25 5.61 -6.21
N LYS A 47 -8.45 4.31 -6.03
CA LYS A 47 -9.71 3.58 -6.26
C LYS A 47 -10.11 2.86 -4.97
N ARG A 48 -10.83 3.57 -4.10
CA ARG A 48 -11.20 3.08 -2.78
C ARG A 48 -12.42 2.16 -2.85
N VAL A 49 -12.29 0.94 -2.34
CA VAL A 49 -13.35 -0.06 -2.35
C VAL A 49 -13.91 -0.29 -0.96
N ALA A 50 -15.23 -0.43 -0.84
CA ALA A 50 -15.90 -0.62 0.44
C ALA A 50 -17.03 -1.67 0.33
N PRO A 51 -16.72 -2.94 -0.02
CA PRO A 51 -17.75 -3.96 -0.15
C PRO A 51 -18.47 -4.16 1.20
N SER A 52 -19.77 -4.40 1.13
CA SER A 52 -20.65 -4.66 2.28
C SER A 52 -21.29 -6.05 2.20
N GLY A 53 -21.92 -6.47 3.29
CA GLY A 53 -22.69 -7.72 3.37
C GLY A 53 -21.94 -8.97 2.88
N ALA A 54 -22.59 -9.74 2.02
CA ALA A 54 -22.05 -10.98 1.47
C ALA A 54 -20.73 -10.78 0.71
N TYR A 55 -20.54 -9.66 0.00
CA TYR A 55 -19.31 -9.39 -0.74
C TYR A 55 -18.10 -9.21 0.19
N ARG A 56 -18.30 -8.55 1.34
CA ARG A 56 -17.25 -8.41 2.37
C ARG A 56 -16.90 -9.75 3.01
N LEU A 57 -17.91 -10.58 3.25
CA LEU A 57 -17.76 -11.91 3.86
C LEU A 57 -17.01 -12.86 2.92
N LEU A 58 -17.38 -12.89 1.64
CA LEU A 58 -16.82 -13.82 0.66
C LEU A 58 -15.42 -13.45 0.18
N ALA A 59 -14.95 -12.21 0.37
CA ALA A 59 -13.59 -11.85 -0.01
C ALA A 59 -12.54 -12.73 0.73
N PRO A 60 -11.37 -13.02 0.13
CA PRO A 60 -10.94 -12.63 -1.20
C PRO A 60 -11.45 -13.57 -2.31
N TRP A 61 -12.15 -14.66 -1.97
CA TRP A 61 -12.55 -15.71 -2.91
C TRP A 61 -13.77 -15.32 -3.77
N GLY A 62 -14.67 -14.52 -3.21
CA GLY A 62 -15.91 -14.07 -3.84
C GLY A 62 -15.73 -13.08 -5.00
N PRO A 63 -16.82 -12.72 -5.68
CA PRO A 63 -16.82 -11.75 -6.77
C PRO A 63 -16.77 -10.31 -6.25
N ALA A 64 -16.37 -9.38 -7.12
CA ALA A 64 -16.64 -7.96 -6.91
C ALA A 64 -18.14 -7.66 -7.17
N PRO A 65 -18.78 -6.72 -6.44
CA PRO A 65 -20.17 -6.35 -6.67
C PRO A 65 -20.38 -5.80 -8.09
N ARG A 66 -21.26 -6.41 -8.90
CA ARG A 66 -21.43 -6.05 -10.33
C ARG A 66 -21.83 -4.59 -10.58
N ARG A 67 -22.74 -4.04 -9.76
CA ARG A 67 -23.28 -2.67 -9.95
C ARG A 67 -22.36 -1.56 -9.45
N GLU A 68 -21.43 -1.85 -8.55
CA GLU A 68 -20.60 -0.81 -7.91
C GLU A 68 -19.21 -0.67 -8.53
N THR A 69 -18.82 -1.58 -9.43
CA THR A 69 -17.41 -1.75 -9.77
C THR A 69 -17.07 -1.52 -11.22
N PHE A 70 -17.76 -2.10 -12.21
CA PHE A 70 -17.34 -2.00 -13.62
C PHE A 70 -18.48 -1.58 -14.56
N GLY A 71 -18.40 -0.39 -15.14
CA GLY A 71 -19.38 0.21 -16.07
C GLY A 71 -19.10 1.70 -16.28
N ASN A 72 -19.77 2.38 -17.22
CA ASN A 72 -19.47 3.77 -17.59
C ASN A 72 -19.53 4.76 -16.42
N ASP A 73 -20.40 4.52 -15.44
CA ASP A 73 -20.54 5.35 -14.22
C ASP A 73 -19.97 4.67 -12.96
N GLY A 74 -19.31 3.52 -13.11
CA GLY A 74 -18.76 2.73 -12.01
C GLY A 74 -17.36 3.21 -11.60
N LEU A 75 -16.88 2.82 -10.42
CA LEU A 75 -15.55 3.21 -9.94
C LEU A 75 -14.40 2.79 -10.88
N PHE A 76 -14.57 1.69 -11.61
CA PHE A 76 -13.62 1.15 -12.58
C PHE A 76 -14.23 1.16 -13.99
N HIS A 77 -13.83 2.14 -14.80
CA HIS A 77 -14.27 2.29 -16.18
C HIS A 77 -13.07 2.58 -17.10
N PRO A 78 -13.14 2.28 -18.40
CA PRO A 78 -12.12 2.68 -19.36
C PRO A 78 -11.92 4.22 -19.39
N PRO A 79 -10.71 4.72 -19.71
CA PRO A 79 -9.53 3.96 -20.11
C PRO A 79 -8.92 3.16 -18.94
N TRP A 80 -8.56 1.91 -19.21
CA TRP A 80 -7.90 1.06 -18.20
C TRP A 80 -6.47 1.57 -17.96
N PRO A 81 -5.96 1.51 -16.72
CA PRO A 81 -4.63 1.99 -16.41
C PRO A 81 -3.57 1.06 -16.99
N ASP A 82 -2.38 1.58 -17.25
CA ASP A 82 -1.22 0.75 -17.58
C ASP A 82 -0.88 -0.21 -16.42
N ILE A 83 -1.05 0.27 -15.16
CA ILE A 83 -0.71 -0.48 -13.95
C ILE A 83 -1.85 -0.43 -12.92
N ALA A 84 -2.14 -1.54 -12.25
CA ALA A 84 -3.04 -1.57 -11.11
C ALA A 84 -2.32 -2.16 -9.90
N ILE A 85 -2.15 -1.37 -8.84
CA ILE A 85 -1.52 -1.78 -7.59
C ILE A 85 -2.62 -1.93 -6.54
N ALA A 86 -2.82 -3.14 -6.03
CA ALA A 86 -3.85 -3.42 -5.03
C ALA A 86 -3.24 -4.01 -3.77
N THR A 87 -3.93 -3.84 -2.65
CA THR A 87 -3.55 -4.48 -1.39
C THR A 87 -4.76 -4.69 -0.49
N GLY A 88 -4.65 -5.64 0.44
CA GLY A 88 -5.71 -6.02 1.37
C GLY A 88 -6.77 -6.93 0.77
N ARG A 89 -7.27 -7.85 1.62
CA ARG A 89 -8.24 -8.90 1.24
C ARG A 89 -9.44 -8.40 0.44
N LEU A 90 -9.94 -7.20 0.75
CA LEU A 90 -11.14 -6.64 0.13
C LEU A 90 -10.90 -6.11 -1.29
N SER A 91 -9.66 -5.82 -1.69
CA SER A 91 -9.34 -5.35 -3.05
C SER A 91 -9.16 -6.51 -4.05
N ILE A 92 -8.86 -7.73 -3.59
CA ILE A 92 -8.57 -8.88 -4.45
C ILE A 92 -9.72 -9.17 -5.46
N PRO A 93 -11.00 -9.20 -5.07
CA PRO A 93 -12.08 -9.43 -6.04
C PRO A 93 -12.12 -8.37 -7.16
N TYR A 94 -11.78 -7.13 -6.83
CA TYR A 94 -11.77 -6.00 -7.76
C TYR A 94 -10.58 -6.08 -8.71
N LEU A 95 -9.38 -6.41 -8.20
CA LEU A 95 -8.20 -6.64 -9.03
C LEU A 95 -8.45 -7.79 -10.02
N ARG A 96 -9.02 -8.91 -9.56
CA ARG A 96 -9.36 -10.06 -10.41
C ARG A 96 -10.38 -9.69 -11.49
N ALA A 97 -11.39 -8.89 -11.15
CA ALA A 97 -12.37 -8.40 -12.11
C ALA A 97 -11.75 -7.43 -13.14
N LEU A 98 -10.87 -6.53 -12.70
CA LEU A 98 -10.11 -5.63 -13.57
C LEU A 98 -9.27 -6.42 -14.56
N ARG A 99 -8.51 -7.42 -14.12
CA ARG A 99 -7.70 -8.27 -15.01
C ARG A 99 -8.54 -8.96 -16.08
N LYS A 100 -9.74 -9.44 -15.73
CA LYS A 100 -10.67 -10.06 -16.71
C LYS A 100 -11.20 -9.06 -17.74
N LYS A 101 -11.33 -7.77 -17.40
CA LYS A 101 -11.90 -6.73 -18.28
C LYS A 101 -10.83 -5.99 -19.09
N ALA A 102 -9.72 -5.62 -18.44
CA ALA A 102 -8.61 -4.92 -19.05
C ALA A 102 -7.73 -5.86 -19.88
N GLY A 103 -7.56 -7.12 -19.44
CA GLY A 103 -6.64 -8.08 -20.05
C GLY A 103 -5.20 -7.59 -19.96
N ILE A 104 -4.44 -7.77 -21.04
CA ILE A 104 -3.02 -7.38 -21.14
C ILE A 104 -2.78 -5.86 -21.11
N ARG A 105 -3.84 -5.04 -21.16
CA ARG A 105 -3.73 -3.56 -21.10
C ARG A 105 -3.32 -3.04 -19.73
N THR A 106 -3.48 -3.85 -18.69
CA THR A 106 -3.17 -3.47 -17.31
C THR A 106 -2.25 -4.52 -16.69
N PHE A 107 -1.05 -4.10 -16.30
CA PHE A 107 -0.16 -4.91 -15.49
C PHE A 107 -0.59 -4.82 -14.02
N SER A 108 -0.97 -5.95 -13.43
CA SER A 108 -1.50 -6.01 -12.08
C SER A 108 -0.43 -6.39 -11.04
N VAL A 109 -0.39 -5.62 -9.96
CA VAL A 109 0.49 -5.83 -8.81
C VAL A 109 -0.37 -5.99 -7.57
N TYR A 110 -0.08 -7.00 -6.75
CA TYR A 110 -0.71 -7.16 -5.44
C TYR A 110 0.34 -7.12 -4.32
N LEU A 111 0.09 -6.33 -3.29
CA LEU A 111 0.97 -6.22 -2.11
C LEU A 111 0.34 -6.98 -0.93
N GLN A 112 1.17 -7.76 -0.22
CA GLN A 112 0.88 -8.69 0.89
C GLN A 112 0.48 -10.10 0.42
N ASP A 113 0.47 -11.07 1.35
CA ASP A 113 0.00 -12.42 1.06
C ASP A 113 -1.52 -12.42 0.76
N PRO A 114 -1.94 -12.79 -0.47
CA PRO A 114 -3.35 -12.87 -0.85
C PRO A 114 -4.10 -14.06 -0.23
N ARG A 115 -3.40 -15.01 0.40
CA ARG A 115 -3.93 -16.28 0.96
C ARG A 115 -4.63 -17.19 -0.04
N MET A 116 -4.44 -16.95 -1.34
CA MET A 116 -5.02 -17.74 -2.43
C MET A 116 -4.05 -17.97 -3.59
N GLY A 117 -2.74 -17.82 -3.31
CA GLY A 117 -1.65 -18.02 -4.26
C GLY A 117 -1.31 -16.80 -5.11
N SER A 118 -0.19 -16.86 -5.83
CA SER A 118 0.37 -15.72 -6.56
C SER A 118 -0.32 -15.40 -7.89
N ARG A 119 -1.25 -16.25 -8.36
CA ARG A 119 -1.99 -16.06 -9.62
C ARG A 119 -3.05 -14.96 -9.57
N VAL A 120 -3.22 -14.29 -8.43
CA VAL A 120 -4.14 -13.16 -8.28
C VAL A 120 -3.74 -11.94 -9.10
N ALA A 121 -2.45 -11.80 -9.39
CA ALA A 121 -1.86 -10.66 -10.09
C ALA A 121 -0.71 -11.12 -11.00
N ASP A 122 -0.25 -10.23 -11.88
CA ASP A 122 0.92 -10.48 -12.73
C ASP A 122 2.19 -10.46 -11.89
N LEU A 123 2.23 -9.61 -10.85
CA LEU A 123 3.28 -9.57 -9.85
C LEU A 123 2.67 -9.54 -8.44
N VAL A 124 3.25 -10.30 -7.52
CA VAL A 124 2.90 -10.27 -6.10
C VAL A 124 4.12 -9.89 -5.29
N TRP A 125 3.96 -8.95 -4.37
CA TRP A 125 4.96 -8.69 -3.34
C TRP A 125 4.45 -9.20 -2.00
N VAL A 126 5.30 -9.90 -1.26
CA VAL A 126 5.02 -10.30 0.13
C VAL A 126 6.22 -9.95 1.03
N PRO A 127 6.00 -9.63 2.31
CA PRO A 127 7.09 -9.58 3.29
C PRO A 127 7.87 -10.90 3.33
N GLU A 128 9.16 -10.83 3.62
CA GLU A 128 10.03 -12.01 3.68
C GLU A 128 9.55 -13.07 4.70
N HIS A 129 8.91 -12.62 5.79
CA HIS A 129 8.35 -13.50 6.82
C HIS A 129 7.08 -14.25 6.40
N ASP A 130 6.42 -13.85 5.31
CA ASP A 130 5.29 -14.60 4.75
C ASP A 130 5.81 -15.78 3.91
N GLY A 131 5.06 -16.87 3.84
CA GLY A 131 5.51 -18.12 3.20
C GLY A 131 5.38 -18.16 1.68
N LEU A 132 4.62 -17.25 1.05
CA LEU A 132 4.33 -17.32 -0.39
C LEU A 132 5.59 -17.08 -1.23
N ARG A 133 5.88 -17.97 -2.18
CA ARG A 133 6.98 -17.87 -3.15
C ARG A 133 6.52 -18.30 -4.54
N GLY A 134 7.20 -17.83 -5.58
CA GLY A 134 6.87 -18.15 -6.98
C GLY A 134 7.64 -17.29 -7.98
N THR A 135 7.57 -17.62 -9.26
CA THR A 135 8.27 -16.91 -10.34
C THR A 135 7.86 -15.45 -10.48
N ASN A 136 6.65 -15.11 -10.02
CA ASN A 136 6.09 -13.76 -10.03
C ASN A 136 5.96 -13.16 -8.62
N VAL A 137 6.74 -13.66 -7.65
CA VAL A 137 6.71 -13.18 -6.27
C VAL A 137 8.02 -12.50 -5.93
N ILE A 138 7.95 -11.25 -5.46
CA ILE A 138 9.08 -10.51 -4.90
C ILE A 138 8.92 -10.44 -3.38
N THR A 139 10.04 -10.53 -2.66
CA THR A 139 10.06 -10.41 -1.21
C THR A 139 11.04 -9.35 -0.74
N THR A 140 10.68 -8.62 0.31
CA THR A 140 11.57 -7.68 0.99
C THR A 140 11.44 -7.83 2.50
N LEU A 141 12.49 -7.44 3.23
CA LEU A 141 12.49 -7.45 4.69
C LEU A 141 11.44 -6.48 5.27
N THR A 142 11.31 -5.29 4.68
CA THR A 142 10.37 -4.26 5.11
C THR A 142 9.30 -3.98 4.05
N PRO A 143 8.08 -3.58 4.44
CA PRO A 143 7.06 -3.13 3.50
C PRO A 143 7.51 -1.91 2.68
N PRO A 144 7.02 -1.76 1.44
CA PRO A 144 7.26 -0.55 0.67
C PRO A 144 6.64 0.68 1.35
N HIS A 145 7.33 1.82 1.26
CA HIS A 145 6.89 3.09 1.86
C HIS A 145 7.44 4.28 1.08
N SER A 146 6.81 5.45 1.21
CA SER A 146 7.20 6.68 0.50
C SER A 146 8.39 7.44 1.14
N PHE A 147 9.23 6.80 1.95
CA PHE A 147 10.37 7.48 2.62
C PHE A 147 11.70 7.13 1.93
N SER A 148 11.98 7.83 0.83
CA SER A 148 13.27 7.75 0.16
C SER A 148 14.36 8.48 0.93
N GLY A 149 15.63 8.19 0.63
CA GLY A 149 16.76 8.93 1.21
C GLY A 149 16.68 10.44 0.93
N ALA A 150 16.24 10.83 -0.27
CA ALA A 150 16.02 12.23 -0.64
C ALA A 150 14.94 12.89 0.22
N ARG A 151 13.78 12.22 0.39
CA ARG A 151 12.70 12.72 1.25
C ARG A 151 13.14 12.84 2.71
N LEU A 152 13.93 11.89 3.22
CA LEU A 152 14.46 11.96 4.58
C LEU A 152 15.46 13.11 4.75
N ALA A 153 16.27 13.40 3.73
CA ALA A 153 17.18 14.55 3.74
C ALA A 153 16.41 15.89 3.76
N GLU A 154 15.37 16.01 2.94
CA GLU A 154 14.47 17.17 2.93
C GLU A 154 13.73 17.35 4.27
N LEU A 155 13.18 16.27 4.85
CA LEU A 155 12.54 16.34 6.16
C LEU A 155 13.52 16.76 7.27
N ARG A 156 14.80 16.42 7.13
CA ARG A 156 15.85 16.82 8.07
C ARG A 156 16.26 18.30 7.91
N SER A 157 16.15 18.90 6.72
CA SER A 157 16.47 20.33 6.55
C SER A 157 15.46 21.24 7.24
N THR A 158 14.26 20.73 7.53
CA THR A 158 13.14 21.53 8.04
C THR A 158 12.51 20.85 9.25
N ILE A 159 13.27 20.75 10.35
CA ILE A 159 12.77 20.17 11.60
C ILE A 159 11.72 21.12 12.21
N PRO A 160 10.51 20.64 12.56
CA PRO A 160 9.51 21.47 13.23
C PRO A 160 10.06 22.11 14.51
N ALA A 161 9.81 23.41 14.71
CA ALA A 161 10.36 24.18 15.83
C ALA A 161 10.04 23.54 17.19
N ALA A 162 8.83 23.01 17.36
CA ALA A 162 8.41 22.31 18.58
C ALA A 162 9.28 21.08 18.90
N ILE A 163 9.75 20.36 17.87
CA ILE A 163 10.65 19.21 18.03
C ILE A 163 12.09 19.68 18.25
N ALA A 164 12.52 20.72 17.51
CA ALA A 164 13.88 21.27 17.62
C ALA A 164 14.16 21.85 19.02
N ALA A 165 13.15 22.41 19.68
CA ALA A 165 13.25 22.99 21.02
C ALA A 165 13.37 21.95 22.15
N LEU A 166 13.06 20.66 21.92
CA LEU A 166 13.15 19.64 22.96
C LEU A 166 14.60 19.40 23.38
N PRO A 167 14.91 19.27 24.69
CA PRO A 167 16.25 18.93 25.16
C PRO A 167 16.66 17.51 24.71
N GLY A 168 17.96 17.26 24.61
CA GLY A 168 18.50 15.94 24.30
C GLY A 168 18.82 15.12 25.55
N PRO A 169 18.91 13.77 25.45
CA PRO A 169 18.62 12.95 24.27
C PRO A 169 17.12 12.85 23.97
N ARG A 170 16.76 12.85 22.68
CA ARG A 170 15.36 12.77 22.23
C ARG A 170 15.01 11.33 21.87
N ILE A 171 13.95 10.80 22.47
CA ILE A 171 13.40 9.49 22.14
C ILE A 171 12.02 9.70 21.52
N ALA A 172 11.81 9.13 20.33
CA ALA A 172 10.51 9.09 19.69
C ALA A 172 9.91 7.70 19.85
N VAL A 173 8.68 7.63 20.38
CA VAL A 173 7.92 6.37 20.51
C VAL A 173 6.74 6.43 19.55
N ILE A 174 6.69 5.50 18.61
CA ILE A 174 5.57 5.36 17.66
C ILE A 174 4.67 4.24 18.18
N LEU A 175 3.49 4.60 18.66
CA LEU A 175 2.47 3.65 19.10
C LEU A 175 1.40 3.50 18.00
N GLY A 176 1.00 2.27 17.74
CA GLY A 176 -0.14 2.01 16.88
C GLY A 176 -1.44 2.55 17.47
N GLY A 177 -2.47 2.72 16.63
CA GLY A 177 -3.80 3.13 17.09
C GLY A 177 -4.62 1.97 17.65
N LYS A 178 -5.71 2.33 18.36
CA LYS A 178 -6.75 1.39 18.81
C LYS A 178 -7.27 0.58 17.62
N ASN A 179 -7.28 -0.75 17.71
CA ASN A 179 -7.75 -1.63 16.66
C ASN A 179 -8.47 -2.89 17.22
N GLY A 180 -8.79 -3.85 16.35
CA GLY A 180 -9.50 -5.07 16.73
C GLY A 180 -8.76 -5.94 17.75
N VAL A 181 -7.42 -5.87 17.77
CA VAL A 181 -6.53 -6.65 18.64
C VAL A 181 -6.05 -5.82 19.83
N TYR A 182 -5.62 -4.58 19.59
CA TYR A 182 -5.11 -3.67 20.62
C TYR A 182 -6.14 -2.59 20.91
N LYS A 183 -6.86 -2.72 22.02
CA LYS A 183 -7.94 -1.78 22.35
C LYS A 183 -7.46 -0.44 22.88
N TYR A 184 -6.25 -0.36 23.45
CA TYR A 184 -5.72 0.76 24.25
C TYR A 184 -6.83 1.52 24.98
N THR A 185 -7.32 0.95 26.09
CA THR A 185 -8.41 1.59 26.86
C THR A 185 -7.97 2.97 27.33
N ASP A 186 -8.92 3.83 27.67
CA ASP A 186 -8.59 5.17 28.15
C ASP A 186 -7.71 5.12 29.41
N ALA A 187 -7.89 4.12 30.27
CA ALA A 187 -6.99 3.84 31.40
C ALA A 187 -5.55 3.51 30.96
N CYS A 188 -5.34 2.85 29.82
CA CYS A 188 -3.99 2.66 29.27
C CYS A 188 -3.39 3.98 28.79
N ASP A 189 -4.19 4.82 28.13
CA ASP A 189 -3.76 6.14 27.65
C ASP A 189 -3.39 7.05 28.83
N ASP A 190 -4.18 7.03 29.90
CA ASP A 190 -3.92 7.81 31.11
C ASP A 190 -2.68 7.31 31.87
N ARG A 191 -2.48 6.00 31.94
CA ARG A 191 -1.25 5.44 32.51
C ARG A 191 -0.01 5.83 31.70
N LEU A 192 -0.10 5.86 30.37
CA LEU A 192 1.00 6.30 29.52
C LEU A 192 1.30 7.79 29.76
N LYS A 193 0.26 8.64 29.78
CA LYS A 193 0.42 10.08 30.07
C LYS A 193 1.10 10.32 31.42
N ALA A 194 0.74 9.54 32.45
CA ALA A 194 1.34 9.65 33.78
C ALA A 194 2.79 9.13 33.85
N SER A 195 3.26 8.40 32.84
CA SER A 195 4.62 7.84 32.77
C SER A 195 5.60 8.68 31.93
N LEU A 196 5.11 9.75 31.29
CA LEU A 196 5.88 10.70 30.48
C LEU A 196 6.13 11.97 31.30
#